data_AF-A0A2D4H703-F1
#
_entry.id   AF-A0A2D4H703-F1
#
_cell.length_a   1.000
_cell.length_b   1.000
_cell.length_c   1.000
_cell.angle_alpha   90.00
_cell.angle_beta   90.00
_cell.angle_gamma   90.00
#
_symmetry.space_group_name_H-M   'P 1'
#
loop_
_entity.id
_entity.type
_entity.pdbx_description
1 polymer ?
#
loop_
_entity_poly.entity_id
_entity_poly.type
_entity_poly.pdbx_seq_one_letter_code
_entity_poly.pdbx_strand_id
1 'polypeptide(L)'
;QGYCYNGECPIMTNQCIGLMGPGVKVSPDSCFTSNQNGQGCGFCRMENGTKIPCAAKDVKCGRLYCKKGTSDCLCQNVPFDLGMVEPGTKCGDGMVCSNRQCVDLQTAY
;
A
#
# COMPACT_ATOMS: atom_id res chain seq x y z
N GLN A 1 2.34 -13.18 -4.21
CA GLN A 1 1.07 -13.68 -4.78
C GLN A 1 -0.08 -12.94 -4.11
N GLY A 2 -1.12 -12.56 -4.85
CA GLY A 2 -2.27 -11.79 -4.38
C GLY A 2 -3.59 -12.52 -4.60
N TYR A 3 -4.70 -11.88 -4.22
CA TYR A 3 -6.06 -12.33 -4.52
C TYR A 3 -6.58 -11.56 -5.73
N CYS A 4 -7.45 -12.19 -6.54
CA CYS A 4 -8.04 -11.53 -7.69
C CYS A 4 -9.37 -10.86 -7.32
N TYR A 5 -9.52 -9.60 -7.69
CA TYR A 5 -10.62 -8.68 -7.41
C TYR A 5 -11.12 -8.10 -8.75
N ASN A 6 -12.40 -8.28 -9.09
CA ASN A 6 -13.00 -7.76 -10.34
C ASN A 6 -12.23 -8.10 -11.63
N GLY A 7 -11.63 -9.29 -11.70
CA GLY A 7 -10.84 -9.72 -12.87
C GLY A 7 -9.40 -9.24 -12.89
N GLU A 8 -8.99 -8.40 -11.93
CA GLU A 8 -7.61 -7.96 -11.74
C GLU A 8 -6.99 -8.63 -10.52
N CYS A 9 -5.69 -8.89 -10.52
CA CYS A 9 -4.99 -9.46 -9.36
C CYS A 9 -3.94 -8.45 -8.89
N PRO A 10 -4.35 -7.41 -8.13
CA PRO A 10 -3.45 -6.34 -7.71
C PRO A 10 -2.38 -6.89 -6.76
N ILE A 11 -1.12 -6.63 -7.11
CA ILE A 11 0.06 -7.11 -6.40
C ILE A 11 0.98 -5.91 -6.19
N MET A 12 1.41 -5.69 -4.94
CA MET A 12 2.27 -4.55 -4.57
C MET A 12 3.55 -4.44 -5.42
N THR A 13 4.16 -5.56 -5.81
CA THR A 13 5.32 -5.55 -6.72
C THR A 13 4.98 -4.97 -8.09
N ASN A 14 3.83 -5.30 -8.66
CA ASN A 14 3.40 -4.77 -9.95
C ASN A 14 3.07 -3.28 -9.84
N GLN A 15 2.45 -2.85 -8.74
CA GLN A 15 2.21 -1.43 -8.45
C GLN A 15 3.53 -0.66 -8.33
N CYS A 16 4.54 -1.22 -7.65
CA CYS A 16 5.88 -0.62 -7.61
C CYS A 16 6.47 -0.48 -9.01
N ILE A 17 6.38 -1.51 -9.85
CA ILE A 17 6.89 -1.48 -11.23
C ILE A 17 6.14 -0.42 -12.06
N GLY A 18 4.82 -0.33 -11.93
CA GLY A 18 4.02 0.69 -12.60
C GLY A 18 4.38 2.12 -12.16
N LEU A 19 4.73 2.30 -10.88
CA LEU A 19 5.03 3.60 -10.29
C LEU A 19 6.49 4.05 -10.50
N MET A 20 7.46 3.13 -10.49
CA MET A 20 8.90 3.45 -10.48
C MET A 20 9.70 2.83 -11.62
N GLY A 21 9.03 2.09 -12.53
CA GLY A 21 9.65 1.41 -13.65
C GLY A 21 10.20 0.01 -13.30
N PRO A 22 10.78 -0.69 -14.28
CA PRO A 22 11.25 -2.06 -14.11
C PRO A 22 12.43 -2.16 -13.11
N GLY A 23 12.57 -3.34 -12.51
CA GLY A 23 13.67 -3.67 -11.58
C GLY A 23 13.44 -3.26 -10.12
N VAL A 24 12.28 -2.67 -9.80
CA VAL A 24 11.85 -2.45 -8.42
C VAL A 24 11.03 -3.62 -7.88
N LYS A 25 10.96 -3.71 -6.56
CA LYS A 25 10.14 -4.70 -5.83
C LYS A 25 9.37 -4.01 -4.71
N VAL A 26 8.40 -4.71 -4.12
CA VAL A 26 7.83 -4.27 -2.84
C VAL A 26 8.92 -4.22 -1.75
N SER A 27 8.86 -3.23 -0.88
CA SER A 27 9.73 -3.13 0.29
C SER A 27 9.40 -4.18 1.37
N PRO A 28 10.32 -4.43 2.32
CA PRO A 28 10.01 -5.21 3.52
C PRO A 28 8.85 -4.63 4.33
N ASP A 29 8.15 -5.50 5.07
CA ASP A 29 7.01 -5.14 5.91
C ASP A 29 7.34 -4.05 6.94
N SER A 30 8.59 -4.01 7.42
CA SER A 30 9.06 -2.99 8.36
C SER A 30 8.95 -1.56 7.82
N CYS A 31 8.99 -1.36 6.50
CA CYS A 31 8.82 -0.04 5.91
C CYS A 31 7.39 0.50 6.07
N PHE A 32 6.39 -0.39 6.03
CA PHE A 32 4.98 -0.02 6.09
C PHE A 32 4.57 0.50 7.48
N THR A 33 5.31 0.20 8.54
CA THR A 33 5.03 0.76 9.89
C THR A 33 5.08 2.28 9.89
N SER A 34 5.84 2.89 8.98
CA SER A 34 5.89 4.35 8.74
C SER A 34 4.52 4.95 8.41
N ASN A 35 3.57 4.14 7.92
CA ASN A 35 2.21 4.59 7.65
C ASN A 35 1.42 4.97 8.91
N GLN A 36 1.91 4.60 10.10
CA GLN A 36 1.33 5.01 11.39
C GLN A 36 1.73 6.44 11.79
N ASN A 37 2.68 7.07 11.08
CA ASN A 37 3.19 8.39 11.46
C ASN A 37 2.23 9.53 11.10
N GLY A 38 1.43 9.39 10.03
CA GLY A 38 0.58 10.47 9.54
C GLY A 38 1.36 11.64 8.92
N GLN A 39 2.60 11.42 8.49
CA GLN A 39 3.53 12.47 8.03
C GLN A 39 4.29 12.04 6.78
N GLY A 40 4.83 13.01 6.03
CA GLY A 40 5.59 12.72 4.80
C GLY A 40 4.78 11.85 3.84
N CYS A 41 5.35 10.73 3.41
CA CYS A 41 4.62 9.74 2.63
C CYS A 41 3.70 8.82 3.46
N GLY A 42 3.95 8.67 4.76
CA GLY A 42 3.41 7.60 5.60
C GLY A 42 2.06 7.94 6.22
N PHE A 43 0.97 7.50 5.59
CA PHE A 43 -0.41 7.69 6.07
C PHE A 43 -1.38 6.76 5.31
N CYS A 44 -2.62 6.61 5.81
CA CYS A 44 -3.67 5.78 5.21
C CYS A 44 -4.70 6.59 4.42
N ARG A 45 -5.12 7.75 4.95
CA ARG A 45 -6.18 8.58 4.37
C ARG A 45 -5.78 10.04 4.36
N MET A 46 -6.40 10.81 3.47
CA MET A 46 -6.33 12.26 3.47
C MET A 46 -7.74 12.82 3.55
N GLU A 47 -8.01 13.62 4.56
CA GLU A 47 -9.30 14.30 4.75
C GLU A 47 -9.03 15.80 4.92
N ASN A 48 -9.60 16.62 4.04
CA ASN A 48 -9.42 18.08 4.05
C ASN A 48 -7.94 18.53 4.15
N GLY A 49 -7.05 17.84 3.42
CA GLY A 49 -5.60 18.10 3.44
C GLY A 49 -4.84 17.55 4.66
N THR A 50 -5.55 16.96 5.63
CA THR A 50 -4.96 16.34 6.82
C THR A 50 -4.63 14.88 6.53
N LYS A 51 -3.39 14.48 6.83
CA LYS A 51 -2.92 13.09 6.72
C LYS A 51 -3.35 12.29 7.94
N ILE A 52 -4.12 11.24 7.72
CA ILE A 52 -4.62 10.37 8.77
C ILE A 52 -3.72 9.12 8.84
N PRO A 53 -3.10 8.83 10.00
CA PRO A 53 -2.26 7.66 10.18
C PRO A 53 -3.08 6.36 10.04
N CYS A 54 -2.40 5.29 9.63
CA CYS A 54 -3.00 3.95 9.66
C CYS A 54 -3.10 3.43 11.08
N ALA A 55 -4.11 2.60 11.36
CA ALA A 55 -4.03 1.66 12.47
C ALA A 55 -2.96 0.58 12.16
N ALA A 56 -2.42 -0.07 13.19
CA ALA A 56 -1.35 -1.07 13.04
C ALA A 56 -1.72 -2.20 12.06
N LYS A 57 -2.98 -2.64 12.04
CA LYS A 57 -3.46 -3.67 11.09
C LYS A 57 -3.59 -3.19 9.64
N ASP A 58 -3.70 -1.87 9.44
CA ASP A 58 -4.01 -1.25 8.14
C ASP A 58 -2.75 -0.72 7.43
N VAL A 59 -1.56 -0.88 8.02
CA VAL A 59 -0.30 -0.31 7.51
C VAL A 59 0.02 -0.72 6.08
N LYS A 60 -0.44 -1.90 5.64
CA LYS A 60 -0.27 -2.40 4.27
C LYS A 60 -1.29 -1.87 3.26
N CYS A 61 -2.24 -1.05 3.70
CA CYS A 61 -3.26 -0.42 2.84
C CYS A 61 -3.12 1.11 2.75
N GLY A 62 -2.05 1.66 3.34
CA GLY A 62 -1.65 3.05 3.20
C GLY A 62 -0.74 3.29 2.00
N ARG A 63 0.31 4.10 2.18
CA ARG A 63 1.34 4.35 1.18
C ARG A 63 2.07 3.06 0.78
N LEU A 64 2.29 2.90 -0.51
CA LEU A 64 3.13 1.85 -1.06
C LEU A 64 4.62 2.20 -0.86
N TYR A 65 5.38 1.22 -0.39
CA TYR A 65 6.84 1.31 -0.26
C TYR A 65 7.51 0.30 -1.18
N CYS A 66 8.51 0.77 -1.92
CA CYS A 66 9.22 0.01 -2.94
C CYS A 66 10.72 -0.04 -2.67
N LYS A 67 11.38 -1.05 -3.22
CA LYS A 67 12.81 -1.30 -3.10
C LYS A 67 13.44 -1.25 -4.49
N LYS A 68 14.59 -0.58 -4.61
CA LYS A 68 15.42 -0.56 -5.83
C LYS A 68 16.89 -0.78 -5.46
N GLY A 69 17.46 -1.91 -5.88
CA GLY A 69 18.81 -2.29 -5.48
C GLY A 69 18.92 -2.46 -3.97
N THR A 70 19.79 -1.67 -3.33
CA THR A 70 20.01 -1.64 -1.87
C THR A 70 19.15 -0.60 -1.14
N SER A 71 18.41 0.23 -1.88
CA SER A 71 17.57 1.28 -1.30
C SER A 71 16.17 0.74 -1.02
N ASP A 72 15.81 0.69 0.25
CA ASP A 72 14.53 0.19 0.76
C ASP A 72 13.66 1.36 1.27
N CYS A 73 12.39 1.07 1.56
CA CYS A 73 11.41 2.03 2.08
C CYS A 73 11.24 3.27 1.19
N LEU A 74 11.40 3.13 -0.12
CA LEU A 74 11.20 4.23 -1.08
C LEU A 74 9.71 4.46 -1.28
N CYS A 75 9.25 5.68 -1.08
CA CYS A 75 7.94 6.16 -1.48
C CYS A 75 8.09 7.24 -2.53
N GLN A 76 7.17 7.29 -3.49
CA GLN A 76 7.13 8.40 -4.44
C GLN A 76 6.34 9.58 -3.87
N ASN A 77 6.85 10.80 -4.10
CA ASN A 77 6.18 12.05 -3.77
C ASN A 77 5.16 12.41 -4.87
N VAL A 78 4.21 11.52 -5.10
CA VAL A 78 3.11 11.69 -6.04
C VAL A 78 1.85 12.18 -5.34
N PRO A 79 0.89 12.77 -6.07
CA PRO A 79 -0.46 13.03 -5.56
C PRO A 79 -1.01 11.84 -4.77
N PHE A 80 -1.83 12.13 -3.76
CA PHE A 80 -2.26 11.16 -2.75
C PHE A 80 -2.62 9.81 -3.37
N ASP A 81 -3.56 9.79 -4.32
CA ASP A 81 -4.14 8.54 -4.85
C ASP A 81 -3.18 7.65 -5.63
N LEU A 82 -2.14 8.22 -6.27
CA LEU A 82 -1.27 7.49 -7.19
C LEU A 82 -0.20 6.63 -6.51
N GLY A 83 0.11 6.88 -5.24
CA GLY A 83 1.14 6.12 -4.52
C GLY A 83 0.59 5.26 -3.40
N MET A 84 -0.73 5.13 -3.28
CA MET A 84 -1.35 4.27 -2.28
C MET A 84 -1.43 2.84 -2.79
N VAL A 85 -1.49 1.89 -1.87
CA VAL A 85 -1.79 0.50 -2.21
C VAL A 85 -3.22 0.42 -2.78
N GLU A 86 -3.36 -0.23 -3.93
CA GLU A 86 -4.65 -0.33 -4.63
C GLU A 86 -5.66 -1.18 -3.84
N PRO A 87 -6.97 -0.90 -3.95
CA PRO A 87 -8.02 -1.79 -3.45
C PRO A 87 -7.86 -3.22 -3.99
N GLY A 88 -8.28 -4.22 -3.21
CA GLY A 88 -8.14 -5.64 -3.56
C GLY A 88 -6.72 -6.20 -3.38
N THR A 89 -5.71 -5.36 -3.14
CA THR A 89 -4.34 -5.84 -2.90
C THR A 89 -4.27 -6.65 -1.62
N LYS A 90 -3.62 -7.82 -1.68
CA LYS A 90 -3.38 -8.67 -0.50
C LYS A 90 -2.58 -7.89 0.57
N CYS A 91 -3.15 -7.79 1.76
CA CYS A 91 -2.51 -7.16 2.94
C CYS A 91 -2.22 -8.16 4.06
N GLY A 92 -2.79 -9.36 3.99
CA GLY A 92 -2.48 -10.50 4.85
C GLY A 92 -3.10 -11.77 4.31
N ASP A 93 -2.91 -12.90 5.00
CA ASP A 93 -3.54 -14.14 4.60
C ASP A 93 -5.06 -14.06 4.81
N GLY A 94 -5.81 -14.32 3.74
CA GLY A 94 -7.27 -14.17 3.73
C GLY A 94 -7.75 -12.70 3.73
N MET A 95 -6.86 -11.72 3.57
CA MET A 95 -7.20 -10.29 3.71
C MET A 95 -6.72 -9.43 2.54
N VAL A 96 -7.52 -8.42 2.22
CA VAL A 96 -7.28 -7.44 1.14
C VAL A 96 -7.52 -6.01 1.60
N CYS A 97 -6.95 -5.06 0.86
CA CYS A 97 -7.20 -3.65 1.10
C CYS A 97 -8.57 -3.22 0.55
N SER A 98 -9.41 -2.67 1.42
CA SER A 98 -10.68 -2.02 1.05
C SER A 98 -10.83 -0.74 1.85
N ASN A 99 -11.14 0.38 1.20
CA ASN A 99 -11.26 1.70 1.83
C ASN A 99 -10.09 2.07 2.76
N ARG A 100 -8.86 1.75 2.34
CA ARG A 100 -7.60 1.96 3.09
C ARG A 100 -7.50 1.18 4.41
N GLN A 101 -8.26 0.09 4.53
CA GLN A 101 -8.23 -0.83 5.65
C GLN A 101 -7.91 -2.25 5.17
N CYS A 102 -7.22 -3.02 6.01
CA CYS A 102 -6.98 -4.44 5.76
C CYS A 102 -8.13 -5.25 6.37
N VAL A 103 -8.93 -5.87 5.50
CA VAL A 103 -10.16 -6.58 5.88
C VAL A 103 -10.17 -7.98 5.28
N ASP A 104 -10.94 -8.88 5.88
CA ASP A 104 -11.15 -10.22 5.33
C ASP A 104 -11.77 -10.17 3.94
N LEU A 105 -11.41 -11.13 3.08
CA LEU A 105 -11.97 -11.26 1.73
C LEU A 105 -13.51 -11.21 1.76
N GLN A 106 -14.15 -11.96 2.67
CA GLN A 106 -15.62 -12.01 2.78
C GLN A 106 -16.29 -10.68 3.16
N THR A 107 -15.53 -9.73 3.74
CA THR A 107 -16.05 -8.39 4.08
C THR A 107 -15.80 -7.40 2.94
N ALA A 108 -14.81 -7.67 2.08
CA ALA A 108 -14.50 -6.86 0.91
C ALA A 108 -15.41 -7.17 -0.30
N TYR A 109 -16.05 -8.35 -0.34
CA TYR A 109 -16.89 -8.85 -1.44
C TYR A 109 -18.35 -9.05 -1.01
#